data_AF-A0A0N7LPI5-F1
#
_entry.id   AF-A0A0N7LPI5-F1
#
_cell.length_a   1.000
_cell.length_b   1.000
_cell.length_c   1.000
_cell.angle_alpha   90.00
_cell.angle_beta   90.00
_cell.angle_gamma   90.00
#
_symmetry.space_group_name_H-M   'P 1'
#
loop_
_entity.id
_entity.type
_entity.pdbx_description
1 polymer ?
#
loop_
_entity_poly.entity_id
_entity_poly.type
_entity_poly.pdbx_seq_one_letter_code
_entity_poly.pdbx_strand_id
1 'polypeptide(L)'
;MDFFPALLVDWDINDRWNLNTGSGIGATRGPGLTLSYAMTDTINLSLAARSERIRFRLDDQDLAPDGVGEDKSIPVVLALDYSPNPGVSLNVFAGAEFDGRLTLDDENGNEIGRQSYDTAPLVDFAFRFRF
;
A
#
# COMPACT_ATOMS: atom_id res chain seq x y z
N MET A 1 -12.36 5.07 -18.66
CA MET A 1 -12.80 6.05 -17.63
C MET A 1 -12.97 5.23 -16.37
N ASP A 2 -11.95 5.20 -15.51
CA ASP A 2 -11.95 4.32 -14.34
C ASP A 2 -12.77 5.00 -13.24
N PHE A 3 -13.93 4.44 -12.91
CA PHE A 3 -14.79 4.94 -11.83
C PHE A 3 -14.29 4.36 -10.50
N PHE A 4 -13.77 5.21 -9.62
CA PHE A 4 -13.31 4.82 -8.28
C PHE A 4 -14.14 5.55 -7.22
N PRO A 5 -15.20 4.94 -6.65
CA PRO A 5 -15.92 5.54 -5.55
C PRO A 5 -15.01 5.61 -4.31
N ALA A 6 -14.69 6.83 -3.86
CA ALA A 6 -13.99 7.04 -2.60
C ALA A 6 -15.03 7.05 -1.46
N LEU A 7 -15.31 5.89 -0.89
CA LEU A 7 -15.99 5.82 0.39
C LEU A 7 -14.99 6.25 1.47
N LEU A 8 -15.26 7.35 2.16
CA LEU A 8 -14.47 7.76 3.31
C LEU A 8 -15.13 7.23 4.58
N VAL A 9 -14.40 6.40 5.32
CA VAL A 9 -14.83 5.88 6.62
C VAL A 9 -13.80 6.34 7.65
N ASP A 10 -14.28 6.85 8.78
CA ASP A 10 -13.52 7.03 10.00
C ASP A 10 -14.46 6.74 11.15
N TRP A 11 -14.29 5.57 11.77
CA TRP A 11 -15.20 5.06 12.77
C TRP A 11 -14.44 4.57 13.99
N ASP A 12 -14.58 5.34 15.07
CA ASP A 12 -14.21 4.91 16.41
C ASP A 12 -15.24 3.91 16.93
N ILE A 13 -14.87 2.64 16.91
CA ILE A 13 -15.69 1.55 17.46
C ILE A 13 -15.73 1.68 18.99
N ASN A 14 -14.61 2.09 19.58
CA ASN A 14 -14.44 2.49 20.98
C ASN A 14 -13.11 3.24 21.15
N ASP A 15 -12.75 3.59 22.39
CA ASP A 15 -11.53 4.34 22.74
C ASP A 15 -10.21 3.72 22.25
N ARG A 16 -10.19 2.44 21.83
CA ARG A 16 -8.98 1.74 21.37
C ARG A 16 -9.05 1.24 19.94
N TRP A 17 -10.25 1.11 19.35
CA TRP A 17 -10.44 0.52 18.03
C TRP A 17 -10.99 1.56 17.08
N ASN A 18 -10.28 1.75 15.97
CA ASN A 18 -10.69 2.65 14.90
C ASN A 18 -10.64 1.91 13.56
N LEU A 19 -11.69 2.03 12.76
CA LEU A 19 -11.73 1.56 11.38
C LEU A 19 -11.80 2.77 10.46
N ASN A 20 -10.80 2.92 9.60
CA ASN A 20 -10.74 4.06 8.68
C ASN A 20 -10.30 3.68 7.27
N THR A 21 -10.58 4.56 6.33
CA THR A 21 -10.00 4.54 4.98
C THR A 21 -8.76 5.43 4.97
N GLY A 22 -7.68 4.92 5.56
CA GLY A 22 -6.46 5.69 5.85
C GLY A 22 -5.67 6.12 4.61
N SER A 23 -4.77 7.09 4.78
CA SER A 23 -3.95 7.69 3.73
C SER A 23 -2.86 6.78 3.13
N GLY A 24 -2.63 5.59 3.68
CA GLY A 24 -1.52 4.70 3.30
C GLY A 24 -0.65 4.37 4.49
N ILE A 25 -0.05 3.17 4.50
CA ILE A 25 1.10 2.85 5.37
C ILE A 25 2.30 2.76 4.44
N GLY A 26 3.39 3.47 4.72
CA GLY A 26 4.58 3.48 3.86
C GLY A 26 4.32 4.10 2.48
N ALA A 27 4.85 3.47 1.43
CA ALA A 27 4.81 3.95 0.04
C ALA A 27 3.51 3.63 -0.71
N THR A 28 2.48 3.12 -0.01
CA THR A 28 1.28 2.60 -0.68
C THR A 28 0.42 3.69 -1.31
N ARG A 29 -0.11 3.45 -2.52
CA ARG A 29 -0.92 4.41 -3.29
C ARG A 29 -2.17 3.75 -3.84
N GLY A 30 -3.28 3.91 -3.11
CA GLY A 30 -4.61 3.51 -3.57
C GLY A 30 -5.62 3.40 -2.43
N PRO A 31 -6.92 3.20 -2.73
CA PRO A 31 -7.95 3.11 -1.69
C PRO A 31 -7.73 1.86 -0.85
N GLY A 32 -8.07 1.95 0.44
CA GLY A 32 -7.92 0.83 1.35
C GLY A 32 -8.63 1.06 2.66
N LEU A 33 -8.71 0.00 3.45
CA LEU A 33 -9.27 -0.01 4.79
C LEU A 33 -8.16 -0.37 5.78
N THR A 34 -8.17 0.28 6.93
CA THR A 34 -7.24 0.05 8.03
C THR A 34 -8.02 -0.08 9.32
N LEU A 35 -7.82 -1.20 10.01
CA LEU A 35 -8.31 -1.42 11.36
C LEU A 35 -7.15 -1.24 12.32
N SER A 36 -7.25 -0.25 13.20
CA SER A 36 -6.23 0.10 14.18
C SER A 36 -6.66 -0.28 15.60
N TYR A 37 -5.68 -0.70 16.40
CA TYR A 37 -5.82 -1.04 17.81
C TYR A 37 -4.74 -0.34 18.64
N ALA A 38 -5.17 0.63 19.46
CA ALA A 38 -4.33 1.28 20.45
C ALA A 38 -4.08 0.32 21.63
N MET A 39 -2.97 -0.42 21.54
CA MET A 39 -2.57 -1.39 22.57
C MET A 39 -2.12 -0.67 23.85
N THR A 40 -1.39 0.45 23.68
CA THR A 40 -1.00 1.39 24.75
C THR A 40 -1.01 2.82 24.20
N ASP A 41 -0.74 3.82 25.04
CA ASP A 41 -0.59 5.22 24.60
C ASP A 41 0.59 5.45 23.64
N THR A 42 1.48 4.47 23.51
CA THR A 42 2.70 4.58 22.69
C THR A 42 2.81 3.50 21.61
N ILE A 43 1.94 2.48 21.64
CA ILE A 43 1.95 1.35 20.70
C ILE A 43 0.58 1.22 20.04
N ASN A 44 0.56 1.27 18.71
CA ASN A 44 -0.61 1.00 17.89
C ASN A 44 -0.34 -0.18 16.96
N LEU A 45 -1.27 -1.13 16.90
CA LEU A 45 -1.28 -2.23 15.94
C LEU A 45 -2.28 -1.93 14.84
N SER A 46 -1.99 -2.30 13.60
CA SER A 46 -2.91 -2.05 12.49
C SER A 46 -2.95 -3.21 11.51
N LEU A 47 -4.14 -3.57 11.03
CA LEU A 47 -4.34 -4.46 9.90
C LEU A 47 -4.90 -3.63 8.74
N ALA A 48 -4.22 -3.62 7.59
CA ALA A 48 -4.64 -2.87 6.43
C ALA A 48 -4.76 -3.77 5.20
N ALA A 49 -5.78 -3.50 4.37
CA ALA A 49 -5.94 -4.08 3.05
C ALA A 49 -6.20 -2.96 2.05
N ARG A 50 -5.46 -2.95 0.93
CA ARG A 50 -5.56 -1.86 -0.07
C ARG A 50 -5.62 -2.42 -1.48
N SER A 51 -6.12 -1.63 -2.41
CA SER A 51 -5.92 -1.86 -3.85
C SER A 51 -4.81 -0.93 -4.32
N GLU A 52 -3.78 -1.48 -4.95
CA GLU A 52 -2.64 -0.73 -5.45
C GLU A 52 -2.51 -0.78 -6.96
N ARG A 53 -2.01 0.33 -7.52
CA ARG A 53 -1.72 0.47 -8.94
C ARG A 53 -0.48 1.35 -9.10
N ILE A 54 0.62 0.75 -9.53
CA ILE A 54 1.88 1.44 -9.75
C ILE A 54 2.19 1.43 -11.24
N ARG A 55 2.34 2.61 -11.83
CA ARG A 55 2.76 2.76 -13.23
C ARG A 55 4.16 3.34 -13.27
N PHE A 56 5.02 2.75 -14.08
CA PHE A 56 6.40 3.17 -14.29
C PHE A 56 6.72 3.16 -15.78
N ARG A 57 7.63 4.04 -16.21
CA ARG A 57 8.09 4.04 -17.60
C ARG A 57 9.13 2.96 -17.81
N LEU A 58 9.05 2.31 -18.96
CA LEU A 58 10.04 1.37 -19.44
C LEU A 58 11.15 2.15 -20.16
N ASP A 59 12.33 1.56 -20.26
CA ASP A 59 13.44 2.13 -21.02
C ASP A 59 13.22 1.97 -22.53
N ASP A 60 14.17 2.41 -23.34
CA ASP A 60 14.13 2.36 -24.80
C ASP A 60 14.55 0.98 -25.37
N GLN A 61 14.55 -0.07 -24.53
CA GLN A 61 15.07 -1.39 -24.88
C GLN A 61 14.02 -2.49 -24.69
N ASP A 62 14.35 -3.68 -25.20
CA ASP A 62 13.57 -4.90 -25.04
C ASP A 62 12.12 -4.83 -25.57
N LEU A 63 11.19 -5.50 -24.89
CA LEU A 63 9.89 -5.91 -25.42
C LEU A 63 8.90 -4.74 -25.59
N ALA A 64 9.10 -3.63 -24.86
CA ALA A 64 8.20 -2.48 -24.84
C ALA A 64 8.99 -1.15 -24.74
N PRO A 65 9.78 -0.79 -25.76
CA PRO A 65 10.57 0.44 -25.74
C PRO A 65 9.70 1.67 -25.53
N ASP A 66 10.12 2.55 -24.62
CA ASP A 66 9.41 3.77 -24.22
C ASP A 66 7.96 3.54 -23.72
N GLY A 67 7.65 2.29 -23.40
CA GLY A 67 6.34 1.84 -22.94
C GLY A 67 6.07 2.16 -21.47
N VAL A 68 4.97 1.59 -20.97
CA VAL A 68 4.55 1.72 -19.56
C VAL A 68 4.35 0.33 -18.95
N GLY A 69 5.07 0.07 -17.87
CA GLY A 69 4.80 -1.03 -16.97
C GLY A 69 3.76 -0.64 -15.94
N GLU A 70 2.83 -1.55 -15.65
CA GLU A 70 1.81 -1.38 -14.63
C GLU A 70 1.73 -2.62 -13.74
N ASP A 71 1.95 -2.41 -12.44
CA ASP A 71 1.71 -3.41 -11.40
C ASP A 71 0.41 -3.09 -10.66
N LYS A 72 -0.43 -4.12 -10.49
CA LYS A 72 -1.69 -4.08 -9.75
C LYS A 72 -1.72 -5.22 -8.76
N SER A 73 -2.10 -4.91 -7.52
CA SER A 73 -2.18 -5.89 -6.45
C SER A 73 -3.14 -5.45 -5.35
N ILE A 74 -3.42 -6.38 -4.44
CA ILE A 74 -4.14 -6.15 -3.19
C ILE A 74 -3.22 -6.52 -2.03
N PRO A 75 -2.40 -5.59 -1.50
CA PRO A 75 -1.61 -5.85 -0.31
C PRO A 75 -2.49 -5.96 0.93
N VAL A 76 -2.19 -6.95 1.77
CA VAL A 76 -2.72 -7.09 3.14
C VAL A 76 -1.55 -7.12 4.11
N VAL A 77 -1.52 -6.16 5.04
CA VAL A 77 -0.36 -5.92 5.91
C VAL A 77 -0.77 -5.77 7.37
N LEU A 78 0.07 -6.30 8.26
CA LEU A 78 0.04 -6.04 9.69
C LEU A 78 1.17 -5.06 10.03
N ALA A 79 0.85 -3.98 10.72
CA ALA A 79 1.79 -2.94 11.13
C ALA A 79 1.83 -2.76 12.65
N LEU A 80 3.00 -2.36 13.14
CA LEU A 80 3.23 -1.93 14.51
C LEU A 80 3.88 -0.54 14.49
N ASP A 81 3.21 0.40 15.11
CA ASP A 81 3.66 1.78 15.32
C ASP A 81 4.07 1.97 16.78
N TYR A 82 5.30 2.42 17.00
CA TYR A 82 5.82 2.77 18.32
C TYR A 82 6.26 4.23 18.36
N SER A 83 5.60 5.04 19.18
CA SER A 83 5.87 6.46 19.35
C SER A 83 5.93 6.83 20.84
N PRO A 84 7.09 6.63 21.51
CA PRO A 84 7.21 6.87 22.95
C PRO A 84 7.15 8.35 23.35
N ASN A 85 7.44 9.25 22.41
CA ASN A 85 7.34 10.69 22.60
C ASN A 85 7.23 11.40 21.23
N PRO A 86 6.86 12.69 21.17
CA PRO A 86 6.69 13.42 19.91
C PRO A 86 7.95 13.58 19.04
N GLY A 87 9.13 13.23 19.55
CA GLY A 87 10.40 13.29 18.84
C GLY A 87 10.84 11.96 18.22
N VAL A 88 10.18 10.84 18.53
CA VAL A 88 10.57 9.49 18.08
C VAL A 88 9.35 8.75 17.54
N SER A 89 9.48 8.19 16.33
CA SER A 89 8.49 7.27 15.77
C SER A 89 9.18 6.15 15.02
N LEU A 90 8.73 4.92 15.28
CA LEU A 90 9.14 3.69 14.60
C LEU A 90 7.87 3.03 14.04
N ASN A 91 7.91 2.65 12.78
CA ASN A 91 6.87 1.86 12.12
C ASN A 91 7.53 0.63 11.51
N VAL A 92 6.94 -0.54 11.70
CA VAL A 92 7.36 -1.78 11.05
C VAL A 92 6.12 -2.49 10.55
N PHE A 93 6.14 -3.03 9.33
CA PHE A 93 5.04 -3.85 8.84
C PHE A 93 5.52 -5.03 8.01
N ALA A 94 4.67 -6.05 7.96
CA ALA A 94 4.84 -7.23 7.12
C ALA A 94 3.49 -7.71 6.59
N GLY A 95 3.51 -8.35 5.44
CA GLY A 95 2.28 -8.81 4.80
C GLY A 95 2.54 -9.56 3.49
N ALA A 96 1.54 -9.55 2.62
CA ALA A 96 1.67 -10.08 1.28
C ALA A 96 0.75 -9.35 0.30
N GLU A 97 1.16 -9.33 -0.97
CA GLU A 97 0.39 -8.89 -2.13
C GLU A 97 -0.41 -10.06 -2.69
N PHE A 98 -1.70 -9.82 -2.91
CA PHE A 98 -2.64 -10.77 -3.51
C PHE A 98 -3.15 -10.24 -4.85
N ASP A 99 -3.68 -11.13 -5.70
CA ASP A 99 -4.21 -10.79 -7.03
C ASP A 99 -3.22 -9.99 -7.89
N GLY A 100 -1.95 -10.39 -7.84
CA GLY A 100 -0.85 -9.73 -8.50
C GLY A 100 -0.93 -9.79 -10.02
N ARG A 101 -0.75 -8.64 -10.68
CA ARG A 101 -0.74 -8.54 -12.14
C ARG A 101 0.20 -7.46 -12.64
N LEU A 102 1.16 -7.88 -13.46
CA LEU A 102 2.02 -7.01 -14.24
C LEU A 102 1.49 -6.91 -15.68
N THR A 103 1.29 -5.69 -16.16
CA THR A 103 0.88 -5.38 -17.54
C THR A 103 1.94 -4.51 -18.19
N LEU A 104 2.21 -4.76 -19.47
CA LEU A 104 3.15 -4.02 -20.29
C LEU A 104 2.40 -3.42 -21.48
N ASP A 105 2.45 -2.10 -21.57
CA ASP A 105 1.89 -1.33 -22.67
C ASP A 105 3.04 -0.71 -23.49
N ASP A 106 2.90 -0.65 -24.82
CA ASP A 106 3.84 0.06 -25.71
C ASP A 106 3.70 1.60 -25.61
N GLU A 107 4.54 2.35 -26.33
CA GLU A 107 4.49 3.83 -26.37
C GLU A 107 3.14 4.40 -26.85
N ASN A 108 2.38 3.61 -27.61
CA ASN A 108 1.09 3.97 -28.16
C ASN A 108 -0.07 3.61 -27.20
N GLY A 109 0.24 2.97 -26.07
CA GLY A 109 -0.71 2.52 -25.07
C GLY A 109 -1.41 1.20 -25.42
N ASN A 110 -0.87 0.41 -26.36
CA ASN A 110 -1.38 -0.92 -26.64
C ASN A 110 -0.77 -1.93 -25.65
N GLU A 111 -1.62 -2.73 -25.01
CA GLU A 111 -1.16 -3.86 -24.19
C GLU A 111 -0.48 -4.90 -25.07
N ILE A 112 0.78 -5.19 -24.78
CA ILE A 112 1.59 -6.19 -25.49
C ILE A 112 1.93 -7.39 -24.61
N GLY A 113 1.75 -7.27 -23.29
CA GLY A 113 2.01 -8.36 -22.35
C GLY A 113 1.23 -8.21 -21.06
N ARG A 114 0.78 -9.35 -20.52
CA ARG A 114 0.19 -9.42 -19.19
C ARG A 114 0.61 -10.71 -18.51
N GLN A 115 1.03 -10.61 -17.26
CA GLN A 115 1.37 -11.75 -16.42
C GLN A 115 0.76 -11.57 -15.03
N SER A 116 0.09 -12.62 -14.56
CA SER A 116 -0.34 -12.72 -13.16
C SER A 116 0.72 -13.44 -12.35
N TYR A 117 0.89 -13.04 -11.10
CA TYR A 117 1.79 -13.68 -10.15
C TYR A 117 1.04 -14.14 -8.91
N ASP A 118 1.54 -15.22 -8.30
CA ASP A 118 1.04 -15.75 -7.03
C ASP A 118 1.38 -14.82 -5.87
N THR A 119 0.77 -15.05 -4.71
CA THR A 119 0.98 -14.24 -3.50
C THR A 119 2.46 -13.95 -3.21
N ALA A 120 2.81 -12.66 -3.14
CA ALA A 120 4.17 -12.20 -2.93
C ALA A 120 4.34 -11.60 -1.52
N PRO A 121 5.34 -12.02 -0.71
CA PRO A 121 5.54 -11.46 0.63
C PRO A 121 6.16 -10.05 0.58
N LEU A 122 5.78 -9.20 1.53
CA LEU A 122 6.31 -7.84 1.68
C LEU A 122 6.65 -7.52 3.13
N VAL A 123 7.68 -6.69 3.33
CA VAL A 123 8.11 -6.18 4.64
C VAL A 123 8.73 -4.80 4.47
N ASP A 124 8.53 -3.93 5.45
CA ASP A 124 9.11 -2.58 5.47
C ASP A 124 9.32 -2.10 6.91
N PHE A 125 10.15 -1.08 7.07
CA PHE A 125 10.36 -0.37 8.31
C PHE A 125 10.66 1.10 8.04
N ALA A 126 10.16 1.97 8.91
CA ALA A 126 10.43 3.39 8.87
C ALA A 126 10.77 3.92 10.27
N PHE A 127 11.75 4.82 10.33
CA PHE A 127 12.15 5.48 11.57
C PHE A 127 12.20 6.99 11.37
N ARG A 128 11.69 7.74 12.35
CA ARG A 128 11.72 9.20 12.38
C ARG A 128 12.22 9.71 13.72
N PHE A 129 13.15 10.67 13.65
CA PHE A 129 13.67 11.39 14.80
C PHE A 129 13.60 12.91 14.55
N ARG A 130 13.16 13.69 15.55
CA ARG A 130 13.09 15.15 15.48
C ARG A 130 13.79 15.79 16.68
N PHE A 131 14.65 16.78 16.40
CA PHE A 131 15.41 17.58 17.36
C PHE A 131 14.89 19.03 17.45
#